data_AF-A0A3S7UW47-F1
#
_entry.id   AF-A0A3S7UW47-F1
#
_cell.length_a   1.000
_cell.length_b   1.000
_cell.length_c   1.000
_cell.angle_alpha   90.00
_cell.angle_beta   90.00
_cell.angle_gamma   90.00
#
_symmetry.space_group_name_H-M   'P 1'
#
loop_
_entity.id
_entity.type
_entity.pdbx_description
1 polymer ?
#
loop_
_entity_poly.entity_id
_entity_poly.type
_entity_poly.pdbx_seq_one_letter_code
_entity_poly.pdbx_strand_id
1 'polypeptide(L)'
;MRVISPGLLVAAVTELSLSRSAKLVRLKDVIAWCEWNGVDYEGPDGKQQALWDAEREEARGPHRLLKFKSGECKQSRAGWALIAHGDKAREAAAQLGWREQLWDGVKWDWLGGSAPVVARRPSARRERAGGESNPDLSVEQPRLLVG
;
A
#
# COMPACT_ATOMS: atom_id res chain seq x y z
N MET A 1 24.70 -0.79 9.05
CA MET A 1 23.26 -0.56 8.83
C MET A 1 22.51 -1.66 9.58
N ARG A 2 21.49 -1.34 10.38
CA ARG A 2 20.74 -2.38 11.12
C ARG A 2 19.59 -2.86 10.24
N VAL A 3 19.42 -4.16 10.05
CA VAL A 3 18.29 -4.72 9.30
C VAL A 3 17.05 -4.73 10.19
N ILE A 4 15.87 -4.48 9.62
CA ILE A 4 14.61 -4.51 10.35
C ILE A 4 14.39 -5.92 10.95
N SER A 5 14.01 -5.94 12.22
CA SER A 5 13.70 -7.15 12.98
C SER A 5 12.27 -7.08 13.52
N PRO A 6 11.69 -8.18 14.03
CA PRO A 6 10.35 -8.14 14.63
C PRO A 6 10.22 -7.10 15.74
N GLY A 7 11.28 -6.92 16.54
CA GLY A 7 11.33 -5.91 17.60
C GLY A 7 11.32 -4.48 17.04
N LEU A 8 12.07 -4.22 15.97
CA LEU A 8 12.10 -2.91 15.32
C LEU A 8 10.78 -2.58 14.61
N LEU A 9 10.13 -3.57 13.99
CA LEU A 9 8.80 -3.38 13.40
C LEU A 9 7.77 -2.98 14.48
N VAL A 10 7.78 -3.67 15.62
CA VAL A 10 6.90 -3.35 16.76
C VAL A 10 7.21 -1.97 17.32
N ALA A 11 8.49 -1.61 17.46
CA ALA A 11 8.89 -0.28 17.91
C ALA A 11 8.38 0.81 16.96
N ALA A 12 8.59 0.64 15.64
CA ALA A 12 8.11 1.56 14.62
C ALA A 12 6.59 1.76 14.70
N VAL A 13 5.81 0.67 14.76
CA VAL A 13 4.35 0.75 14.89
C VAL A 13 3.94 1.42 16.20
N THR A 14 4.63 1.12 17.31
CA THR A 14 4.37 1.74 18.61
C THR A 14 4.57 3.25 18.54
N GLU A 15 5.74 3.70 18.09
CA GLU A 15 6.09 5.13 17.99
C GLU A 15 5.15 5.88 17.03
N LEU A 16 4.86 5.31 15.86
CA LEU A 16 3.97 5.92 14.88
C LEU A 16 2.52 6.00 15.39
N SER A 17 2.06 5.00 16.15
CA SER A 17 0.71 4.98 16.73
C SER A 17 0.51 5.97 17.89
N LEU A 18 1.59 6.34 18.56
CA LEU A 18 1.60 7.36 19.62
C LEU A 18 1.72 8.77 19.04
N SER A 19 2.58 8.96 18.04
CA SER A 19 2.88 10.29 17.48
C SER A 19 1.79 10.85 16.57
N ARG A 20 1.09 10.01 15.78
CA ARG A 20 0.17 10.50 14.73
C ARG A 20 -1.30 10.37 15.05
N SER A 21 -1.65 9.94 16.28
CA SER A 21 -3.02 9.56 16.72
C SER A 21 -3.71 8.46 15.89
N ALA A 22 -3.14 8.09 14.74
CA ALA A 22 -3.60 7.02 13.88
C ALA A 22 -3.25 5.66 14.50
N LYS A 23 -4.29 4.87 14.79
CA LYS A 23 -4.12 3.54 15.38
C LYS A 23 -3.76 2.46 14.35
N LEU A 24 -4.04 2.74 13.08
CA LEU A 24 -3.61 1.95 11.94
C LEU A 24 -2.38 2.61 11.29
N VAL A 25 -1.22 1.98 11.43
CA VAL A 25 0.05 2.43 10.85
C VAL A 25 0.24 1.77 9.49
N ARG A 26 0.43 2.56 8.44
CA ARG A 26 0.55 2.04 7.07
C ARG A 26 1.98 1.68 6.71
N LEU A 27 2.15 0.78 5.75
CA LEU A 27 3.45 0.39 5.18
C LEU A 27 4.34 1.59 4.86
N LYS A 28 3.83 2.60 4.16
CA LYS A 28 4.61 3.79 3.80
C LYS A 28 5.14 4.56 5.02
N ASP A 29 4.40 4.52 6.13
CA ASP A 29 4.75 5.24 7.35
C ASP A 29 5.84 4.45 8.11
N VAL A 30 5.80 3.11 8.08
CA VAL A 30 6.88 2.24 8.58
C VAL A 30 8.16 2.39 7.75
N ILE A 31 8.05 2.44 6.42
CA ILE A 31 9.20 2.66 5.52
C ILE A 31 9.88 4.00 5.84
N ALA A 32 9.11 5.08 5.94
CA ALA A 32 9.65 6.39 6.31
C ALA A 32 10.34 6.37 7.68
N TRP A 33 9.78 5.63 8.66
CA TRP A 33 10.42 5.44 9.95
C TRP A 33 11.75 4.70 9.83
N CYS A 34 11.83 3.64 9.02
CA CYS A 34 13.07 2.92 8.78
C CYS A 34 14.14 3.80 8.13
N GLU A 35 13.76 4.61 7.14
CA GLU A 35 14.65 5.57 6.48
C GLU A 35 15.21 6.60 7.46
N TRP A 36 14.36 7.17 8.32
CA TRP A 36 14.79 8.14 9.33
C TRP A 36 15.70 7.55 10.40
N ASN A 37 15.55 6.25 10.70
CA ASN A 37 16.34 5.56 11.72
C ASN A 37 17.54 4.79 11.16
N GLY A 38 17.80 4.86 9.85
CA GLY A 38 18.89 4.11 9.21
C GLY A 38 18.74 2.59 9.29
N VAL A 39 17.49 2.11 9.29
CA VAL A 39 17.12 0.69 9.33
C VAL A 39 16.87 0.20 7.90
N ASP A 40 17.57 -0.87 7.51
CA ASP A 40 17.35 -1.55 6.24
C ASP A 40 16.08 -2.39 6.29
N TYR A 41 15.08 -1.99 5.51
CA TYR A 41 13.82 -2.71 5.37
C TYR A 41 13.73 -3.50 4.06
N GLU A 42 14.68 -3.34 3.14
CA GLU A 42 14.68 -3.97 1.83
C GLU A 42 15.21 -5.40 1.89
N GLY A 43 16.33 -5.61 2.57
CA GLY A 43 17.03 -6.89 2.58
C GLY A 43 17.80 -7.18 1.28
N PRO A 44 18.47 -8.35 1.19
CA PRO A 44 19.48 -8.63 0.17
C PRO A 44 18.95 -8.63 -1.27
N ASP A 45 17.68 -9.02 -1.49
CA ASP A 45 17.07 -9.13 -2.82
C ASP A 45 16.23 -7.89 -3.22
N GLY A 46 16.22 -6.87 -2.36
CA GLY A 46 15.30 -5.73 -2.49
C GLY A 46 13.84 -6.12 -2.25
N LYS A 47 12.90 -5.23 -2.61
CA LYS A 47 11.44 -5.48 -2.55
C LYS A 47 10.88 -5.70 -1.13
N GLN A 48 11.49 -5.09 -0.13
CA GLN A 48 10.99 -5.12 1.25
C GLN A 48 11.02 -6.54 1.86
N GLN A 49 11.91 -7.41 1.38
CA GLN A 49 12.02 -8.79 1.84
C GLN A 49 12.29 -8.85 3.35
N ALA A 50 13.24 -8.05 3.85
CA ALA A 50 13.55 -8.01 5.28
C ALA A 50 12.35 -7.58 6.13
N LEU A 51 11.53 -6.63 5.65
CA LEU A 51 10.29 -6.23 6.33
C LEU A 51 9.28 -7.37 6.40
N TRP A 52 9.09 -8.11 5.31
CA TRP A 52 8.17 -9.25 5.29
C TRP A 52 8.68 -10.42 6.14
N ASP A 53 9.99 -10.59 6.23
CA ASP A 53 10.61 -11.57 7.14
C ASP A 53 10.37 -11.19 8.61
N ALA A 54 10.63 -9.93 8.96
CA ALA A 54 10.33 -9.40 10.29
C ALA A 54 8.85 -9.52 10.65
N GLU A 55 7.93 -9.26 9.71
CA GLU A 55 6.50 -9.46 9.91
C GLU A 55 6.16 -10.93 10.16
N ARG A 56 6.69 -11.85 9.34
CA ARG A 56 6.42 -13.30 9.49
C ARG A 56 6.98 -13.85 10.80
N GLU A 57 8.15 -13.38 11.23
CA GLU A 57 8.73 -13.76 12.51
C GLU A 57 7.94 -13.18 13.69
N GLU A 58 7.48 -11.93 13.61
CA GLU A 58 6.59 -11.34 14.62
C GLU A 58 5.32 -12.19 14.77
N ALA A 59 4.71 -12.52 13.62
CA ALA A 59 3.51 -13.32 13.53
C ALA A 59 3.72 -14.82 13.82
N ARG A 60 4.94 -15.26 14.17
CA ARG A 60 5.18 -16.61 14.74
C ARG A 60 5.59 -16.54 16.21
N GLY A 61 5.94 -15.36 16.68
CA GLY A 61 6.53 -15.11 17.98
C GLY A 61 5.50 -14.57 18.96
N PRO A 62 5.69 -13.38 19.54
CA PRO A 62 4.74 -12.84 20.51
C PRO A 62 3.40 -12.32 19.94
N HIS A 63 3.27 -12.22 18.61
CA HIS A 63 2.05 -11.75 17.92
C HIS A 63 1.48 -10.44 18.47
N ARG A 64 2.29 -9.41 18.64
CA ARG A 64 1.88 -8.12 19.24
C ARG A 64 1.15 -7.21 18.25
N LEU A 65 1.24 -7.52 16.96
CA LEU A 65 0.69 -6.71 15.88
C LEU A 65 -0.51 -7.39 15.21
N LEU A 66 -1.54 -6.60 14.94
CA LEU A 66 -2.60 -6.95 14.00
C LEU A 66 -2.19 -6.51 12.61
N LYS A 67 -2.49 -7.32 11.58
CA LYS A 67 -2.20 -7.02 10.18
C LYS A 67 -3.48 -6.68 9.43
N PHE A 68 -3.44 -5.62 8.62
CA PHE A 68 -4.53 -5.20 7.76
C PHE A 68 -4.05 -5.05 6.32
N LYS A 69 -4.91 -5.40 5.36
CA LYS A 69 -4.60 -5.27 3.94
C LYS A 69 -5.83 -4.87 3.13
N SER A 70 -5.62 -4.15 2.04
CA SER A 70 -6.71 -3.67 1.17
C SER A 70 -7.18 -4.68 0.11
N GLY A 71 -6.60 -5.89 0.04
CA GLY A 71 -6.90 -6.90 -0.98
C GLY A 71 -5.70 -7.76 -1.35
N GLU A 72 -5.86 -8.70 -2.29
CA GLU A 72 -4.81 -9.69 -2.60
C GLU A 72 -3.62 -9.10 -3.37
N CYS A 73 -3.89 -8.21 -4.32
CA CYS A 73 -2.98 -7.96 -5.45
C CYS A 73 -1.88 -6.92 -5.20
N LYS A 74 -1.90 -6.17 -4.09
CA LYS A 74 -0.90 -5.11 -3.83
C LYS A 74 -0.30 -5.22 -2.44
N GLN A 75 0.99 -5.59 -2.36
CA GLN A 75 1.79 -5.50 -1.13
C GLN A 75 1.88 -4.06 -0.60
N SER A 76 1.75 -3.06 -1.49
CA SER A 76 1.83 -1.63 -1.13
C SER A 76 0.70 -1.11 -0.23
N ARG A 77 -0.31 -1.93 0.06
CA ARG A 77 -1.48 -1.55 0.89
C ARG A 77 -1.64 -2.50 2.08
N ALA A 78 -0.56 -2.62 2.83
CA ALA A 78 -0.53 -3.25 4.14
C ALA A 78 -0.46 -2.19 5.24
N GLY A 79 -0.91 -2.56 6.44
CA GLY A 79 -0.69 -1.78 7.65
C GLY A 79 -0.83 -2.65 8.89
N TRP A 80 -0.40 -2.10 10.01
CA TRP A 80 -0.37 -2.79 11.29
C TRP A 80 -0.94 -1.91 12.39
N ALA A 81 -1.36 -2.56 13.47
CA ALA A 81 -1.74 -1.90 14.70
C ALA A 81 -1.29 -2.73 15.89
N LEU A 82 -1.02 -2.07 17.02
CA LEU A 82 -0.88 -2.77 18.29
C LEU A 82 -2.21 -3.45 18.66
N ILE A 83 -2.17 -4.66 19.23
CA ILE A 83 -3.37 -5.35 19.71
C ILE A 83 -4.19 -4.46 20.66
N ALA A 84 -3.52 -3.72 21.55
CA ALA A 84 -4.16 -2.78 22.48
C ALA A 84 -4.95 -1.64 21.80
N HIS A 85 -4.78 -1.47 20.48
CA HIS A 85 -5.47 -0.48 19.68
C HIS A 85 -6.38 -1.11 18.61
N GLY A 86 -6.64 -2.42 18.73
CA GLY A 86 -7.31 -3.21 17.71
C GLY A 86 -8.67 -2.66 17.27
N ASP A 87 -9.53 -2.26 18.19
CA ASP A 87 -10.88 -1.78 17.83
C ASP A 87 -10.82 -0.49 17.00
N LYS A 88 -10.02 0.48 17.42
CA LYS A 88 -9.79 1.73 16.68
C LYS A 88 -9.12 1.49 15.33
N ALA A 89 -8.20 0.51 15.27
CA ALA A 89 -7.53 0.15 14.03
C ALA A 89 -8.49 -0.54 13.04
N ARG A 90 -9.39 -1.41 13.53
CA ARG A 90 -10.44 -2.04 12.72
C ARG A 90 -11.42 -1.03 12.16
N GLU A 91 -11.83 -0.05 12.97
CA GLU A 91 -12.68 1.05 12.51
C GLU A 91 -12.01 1.85 11.38
N ALA A 92 -10.76 2.27 11.59
CA ALA A 92 -9.98 2.97 10.57
C ALA A 92 -9.75 2.12 9.31
N ALA A 93 -9.49 0.82 9.48
CA ALA A 93 -9.34 -0.12 8.37
C ALA A 93 -10.65 -0.25 7.57
N ALA A 94 -11.79 -0.35 8.25
CA ALA A 94 -13.11 -0.43 7.60
C ALA A 94 -13.41 0.80 6.75
N GLN A 95 -13.11 2.01 7.25
CA GLN A 95 -13.27 3.26 6.49
C GLN A 95 -12.41 3.30 5.21
N LEU A 96 -11.29 2.58 5.21
CA LEU A 96 -10.39 2.47 4.06
C LEU A 96 -10.72 1.27 3.14
N GLY A 97 -11.71 0.45 3.50
CA GLY A 97 -12.02 -0.81 2.82
C GLY A 97 -10.94 -1.87 3.01
N TRP A 98 -10.20 -1.82 4.11
CA TRP A 98 -9.17 -2.80 4.48
C TRP A 98 -9.74 -3.84 5.42
N ARG A 99 -9.11 -5.01 5.43
CA ARG A 99 -9.54 -6.15 6.26
C ARG A 99 -8.34 -6.73 7.00
N GLU A 100 -8.61 -7.21 8.19
CA GLU A 100 -7.64 -7.88 9.04
C GLU A 100 -7.23 -9.23 8.42
N GLN A 101 -5.96 -9.59 8.55
CA GLN A 101 -5.44 -10.91 8.22
C GLN A 101 -4.96 -11.61 9.48
N LEU A 102 -5.26 -12.91 9.58
CA LEU A 102 -4.83 -13.79 10.66
C LEU A 102 -3.72 -14.70 10.14
N TRP A 103 -2.69 -14.90 10.95
CA TRP A 103 -1.67 -15.90 10.67
C TRP A 103 -2.11 -17.25 11.25
N ASP A 104 -2.17 -18.29 10.42
CA ASP A 104 -2.57 -19.64 10.84
C ASP A 104 -1.39 -20.56 11.23
N GLY A 105 -0.16 -20.03 11.20
CA GLY A 105 1.07 -20.80 11.37
C GLY A 105 1.82 -21.06 10.05
N VAL A 106 1.11 -21.05 8.94
CA VAL A 106 1.61 -21.41 7.60
C VAL A 106 1.46 -20.24 6.60
N LYS A 107 0.32 -19.56 6.64
CA LYS A 107 -0.07 -18.49 5.71
C LYS A 107 -0.93 -17.44 6.42
N TRP A 108 -1.19 -16.36 5.68
CA TRP A 108 -2.12 -15.31 6.08
C TRP A 108 -3.51 -15.58 5.50
N ASP A 109 -4.52 -15.73 6.35
CA ASP A 109 -5.92 -15.84 5.97
C ASP A 109 -6.69 -14.56 6.29
N TRP A 110 -7.76 -14.29 5.54
CA TRP A 110 -8.61 -13.12 5.76
C TRP A 110 -9.57 -13.36 6.91
N LEU A 111 -9.66 -12.42 7.83
CA LEU A 111 -10.69 -12.45 8.86
C LEU A 111 -12.08 -12.38 8.19
N GLY A 112 -12.90 -13.43 8.35
CA GLY A 112 -14.19 -13.57 7.65
C GLY A 112 -14.11 -14.27 6.29
N GLY A 113 -12.99 -14.91 5.95
CA GLY A 113 -12.89 -15.91 4.87
C GLY A 113 -12.81 -15.37 3.44
N SER A 114 -12.83 -14.05 3.22
CA SER A 114 -12.70 -13.48 1.88
C SER A 114 -11.93 -12.17 1.89
N ALA A 115 -11.12 -11.95 0.85
CA ALA A 115 -10.45 -10.69 0.61
C ALA A 115 -11.49 -9.56 0.40
N PRO A 116 -11.19 -8.32 0.84
CA PRO A 116 -12.03 -7.19 0.48
C PRO A 116 -12.00 -7.00 -1.05
N VAL A 117 -13.19 -6.85 -1.65
CA VAL A 117 -13.31 -6.56 -3.08
C VAL A 117 -12.73 -5.17 -3.31
N VAL A 118 -11.56 -5.10 -3.96
CA VAL A 118 -10.99 -3.82 -4.36
C VAL A 118 -11.94 -3.22 -5.37
N ALA A 119 -12.70 -2.19 -4.97
CA ALA A 119 -13.49 -1.40 -5.91
C ALA A 119 -12.52 -0.89 -7.00
N ARG A 120 -12.59 -1.48 -8.19
CA ARG A 120 -11.92 -0.94 -9.36
C ARG A 120 -12.53 0.44 -9.53
N ARG A 121 -11.75 1.51 -9.30
CA ARG A 121 -12.18 2.84 -9.75
C ARG A 121 -12.58 2.66 -11.21
N PRO A 122 -13.80 3.05 -11.62
CA PRO A 122 -14.11 3.08 -13.04
C PRO A 122 -13.02 3.93 -13.69
N SER A 123 -12.28 3.32 -14.60
CA SER A 123 -11.30 4.03 -15.41
C SER A 123 -12.03 5.22 -15.98
N ALA A 124 -11.66 6.44 -15.58
CA ALA A 124 -12.17 7.64 -16.20
C ALA A 124 -11.76 7.54 -17.67
N ARG A 125 -12.70 7.06 -18.50
CA ARG A 125 -12.61 7.11 -19.95
C ARG A 125 -12.36 8.57 -20.23
N ARG A 126 -11.15 8.89 -20.69
CA ARG A 126 -10.80 10.23 -21.15
C ARG A 126 -11.62 10.43 -22.42
N GLU A 127 -12.89 10.80 -22.26
CA GLU A 127 -13.68 11.36 -23.34
C GLU A 127 -12.97 12.65 -23.72
N ARG A 128 -12.19 12.57 -24.81
CA ARG A 128 -11.87 13.76 -25.58
C ARG A 128 -13.17 14.22 -26.19
N ALA A 129 -13.92 15.03 -25.45
CA ALA A 129 -14.74 16.07 -26.05
C ALA A 129 -13.77 17.10 -26.65
N GLY A 130 -13.90 17.35 -27.94
CA GLY A 130 -13.02 18.26 -28.66
C GLY A 130 -13.47 18.46 -30.09
N GLY A 131 -14.55 19.22 -30.26
CA GLY A 131 -14.72 20.13 -31.38
C GLY A 131 -15.41 19.59 -32.62
N GLU A 132 -16.68 19.91 -32.75
CA GLU A 132 -17.42 19.97 -34.00
C GLU A 132 -16.77 20.91 -35.04
N SER A 133 -16.88 20.49 -36.31
CA SER A 133 -17.20 21.29 -37.51
C SER A 133 -16.25 22.40 -37.99
N ASN A 134 -15.69 22.22 -39.19
CA ASN A 134 -15.97 23.15 -40.29
C ASN A 134 -15.83 22.47 -41.68
N PRO A 135 -16.72 22.74 -42.66
CA PRO A 135 -16.69 22.16 -43.99
C PRO A 135 -15.85 22.98 -44.98
N ASP A 136 -15.43 22.32 -46.05
CA ASP A 136 -15.09 22.82 -47.39
C ASP A 136 -14.36 24.16 -47.53
N LEU A 137 -13.09 24.12 -47.97
CA LEU A 137 -12.53 25.16 -48.85
C LEU A 137 -11.48 24.54 -49.78
N SER A 138 -11.84 24.53 -51.05
CA SER A 138 -11.05 24.15 -52.21
C SER A 138 -9.78 25.00 -52.41
N VAL A 139 -8.94 24.51 -53.33
CA VAL A 139 -8.00 25.22 -54.21
C VAL A 139 -6.52 24.98 -53.93
N GLU A 140 -6.02 24.02 -54.72
CA GLU A 140 -4.64 23.78 -55.14
C GLU A 140 -3.97 25.05 -55.71
N GLN A 141 -2.72 25.31 -55.32
CA GLN A 141 -1.83 26.32 -55.93
C GLN A 141 -0.37 26.07 -55.49
N PRO A 142 0.64 26.58 -56.21
CA PRO A 142 1.09 26.16 -57.54
C PRO A 142 2.51 25.56 -57.48
N ARG A 143 2.88 24.69 -58.45
CA ARG A 143 4.28 24.32 -58.70
C ARG A 143 4.92 25.34 -59.63
N LEU A 144 5.82 26.16 -59.09
CA LEU A 144 6.84 26.89 -59.84
C LEU A 144 8.23 26.46 -59.35
N LEU A 145 9.22 26.63 -60.24
CA LEU A 145 10.65 26.25 -60.21
C LEU A 145 10.93 24.80 -60.66
N VAL A 146 11.79 24.50 -61.64
CA VAL A 146 13.05 25.14 -62.08
C VAL A 146 13.34 24.75 -63.55
N GLY A 147 14.02 25.63 -64.28
CA GLY A 147 15.07 25.26 -65.25
C GLY A 147 14.66 25.17 -66.70
#